data_AF-I2K8H4-F1
#
_entry.id   AF-I2K8H4-F1
#
_cell.length_a   1.000
_cell.length_b   1.000
_cell.length_c   1.000
_cell.angle_alpha   90.00
_cell.angle_beta   90.00
_cell.angle_gamma   90.00
#
_symmetry.space_group_name_H-M   'P 1'
#
loop_
_entity.id
_entity.type
_entity.pdbx_description
1 polymer ?
#
loop_
_entity_poly.entity_id
_entity_poly.type
_entity_poly.pdbx_seq_one_letter_code
_entity_poly.pdbx_strand_id
1 'polypeptide(L)'
;MKRIVTVLSLVAFAMVSTPTVASASVKKGQKIYKKKVRKYCGFSGVRFARQHNQDEWEEIYDDGEFPAEMKRICPKLPLNKIKKSWWKHLYEFTYEYGEGGSHVPKC
;
A
#
# COMPACT_ATOMS: atom_id res chain seq x y z
N MET A 1 -1.74 32.51 38.55
CA MET A 1 -0.37 32.45 38.03
C MET A 1 -0.08 31.04 37.54
N LYS A 2 0.46 30.95 36.31
CA LYS A 2 1.29 29.88 35.73
C LYS A 2 0.65 28.53 35.37
N ARG A 3 0.73 28.27 34.06
CA ARG A 3 0.45 27.05 33.28
C ARG A 3 1.41 25.92 33.66
N ILE A 4 0.92 24.68 33.70
CA ILE A 4 1.70 23.42 33.63
C ILE A 4 0.72 22.37 33.00
N VAL A 5 0.72 22.12 31.69
CA VAL A 5 1.49 21.10 30.94
C VAL A 5 1.42 19.73 31.63
N THR A 6 0.76 18.70 31.09
CA THR A 6 1.40 17.76 30.14
C THR A 6 0.33 16.84 29.52
N VAL A 7 0.26 16.81 28.19
CA VAL A 7 -0.49 15.83 27.40
C VAL A 7 0.29 14.51 27.44
N LEU A 8 -0.32 13.44 27.94
CA LEU A 8 0.25 12.09 27.96
C LEU A 8 -0.62 11.19 27.07
N SER A 9 -0.48 11.38 25.76
CA SER A 9 -1.03 10.48 24.74
C SER A 9 -0.14 9.25 24.63
N LEU A 10 -0.44 8.23 25.45
CA LEU A 10 0.05 6.87 25.26
C LEU A 10 -0.69 6.25 24.05
N VAL A 11 -0.18 6.51 22.85
CA VAL A 11 -0.55 5.71 21.68
C VAL A 11 0.21 4.40 21.79
N ALA A 12 -0.49 3.36 22.26
CA ALA A 12 -0.01 2.00 22.22
C ALA A 12 0.16 1.59 20.75
N PHE A 13 1.40 1.60 20.26
CA PHE A 13 1.75 1.00 18.98
C PHE A 13 1.58 -0.51 19.12
N ALA A 14 0.39 -1.01 18.77
CA ALA A 14 0.14 -2.44 18.69
C ALA A 14 1.08 -3.02 17.62
N MET A 15 1.97 -3.92 18.03
CA MET A 15 2.81 -4.67 17.09
C MET A 15 1.90 -5.54 16.23
N VAL A 16 1.61 -5.09 15.01
CA VAL A 16 0.88 -5.88 14.01
C VAL A 16 1.81 -6.98 13.53
N SER A 17 1.53 -8.20 13.96
CA SER A 17 2.15 -9.42 13.45
C SER A 17 1.84 -9.56 11.96
N THR A 18 2.84 -9.41 11.09
CA THR A 18 2.67 -9.58 9.65
C THR A 18 2.39 -11.05 9.32
N PRO A 19 1.29 -11.38 8.61
CA PRO A 19 0.92 -12.76 8.34
C PRO A 19 1.73 -13.33 7.16
N THR A 20 2.30 -14.52 7.37
CA THR A 20 3.18 -15.26 6.44
C THR A 20 2.50 -15.80 5.17
N VAL A 21 1.21 -15.52 4.97
CA VAL A 21 0.46 -15.82 3.72
C VAL A 21 0.80 -14.88 2.55
N ALA A 22 1.52 -13.78 2.82
CA ALA A 22 1.75 -12.68 1.89
C ALA A 22 2.57 -13.05 0.62
N SER A 23 3.51 -13.99 0.66
CA SER A 23 4.53 -14.09 -0.41
C SER A 23 3.97 -14.41 -1.81
N ALA A 24 3.01 -15.32 -1.94
CA ALA A 24 2.48 -15.72 -3.24
C ALA A 24 1.57 -14.65 -3.86
N SER A 25 0.76 -14.01 -3.02
CA SER A 25 -0.18 -12.99 -3.44
C SER A 25 0.50 -11.65 -3.73
N VAL A 26 1.52 -11.29 -2.94
CA VAL A 26 2.45 -10.18 -3.20
C VAL A 26 3.17 -10.37 -4.53
N LYS A 27 3.76 -11.55 -4.82
CA LYS A 27 4.39 -11.83 -6.12
C LYS A 27 3.41 -11.70 -7.29
N LYS A 28 2.16 -12.11 -7.08
CA LYS A 28 1.09 -11.94 -8.07
C LYS A 28 0.74 -10.47 -8.26
N GLY A 29 0.65 -9.70 -7.18
CA GLY A 29 0.50 -8.24 -7.18
C GLY A 29 1.60 -7.53 -7.94
N GLN A 30 2.87 -7.85 -7.67
CA GLN A 30 4.04 -7.37 -8.42
C GLN A 30 3.90 -7.65 -9.92
N LYS A 31 3.53 -8.88 -10.29
CA LYS A 31 3.36 -9.28 -11.70
C LYS A 31 2.22 -8.52 -12.37
N ILE A 32 1.11 -8.31 -11.66
CA ILE A 32 -0.02 -7.50 -12.15
C ILE A 32 0.43 -6.06 -12.33
N TYR A 33 1.07 -5.45 -11.33
CA TYR A 33 1.58 -4.09 -11.40
C TYR A 33 2.51 -3.93 -12.62
N LYS A 34 3.53 -4.78 -12.75
CA LYS A 34 4.50 -4.74 -13.85
C LYS A 34 3.84 -4.85 -15.23
N LYS A 35 2.84 -5.72 -15.40
CA LYS A 35 2.21 -5.98 -16.71
C LYS A 35 1.04 -5.04 -17.05
N LYS A 36 0.33 -4.55 -16.05
CA LYS A 36 -0.96 -3.86 -16.23
C LYS A 36 -0.94 -2.41 -15.78
N VAL A 37 -0.18 -2.07 -14.74
CA VAL A 37 -0.18 -0.74 -14.12
C VAL A 37 1.03 0.09 -14.58
N ARG A 38 2.24 -0.47 -14.53
CA ARG A 38 3.51 0.21 -14.85
C ARG A 38 3.50 0.92 -16.20
N LYS A 39 2.89 0.34 -17.22
CA LYS A 39 2.82 0.93 -18.56
C LYS A 39 2.02 2.24 -18.63
N TYR A 40 1.12 2.48 -17.68
CA TYR A 40 0.33 3.70 -17.60
C TYR A 40 0.97 4.73 -16.65
N CYS A 41 1.55 4.25 -15.56
CA CYS A 41 2.09 5.11 -14.50
C CYS A 41 3.53 5.56 -14.78
N GLY A 42 4.32 4.77 -15.51
CA GLY A 42 5.68 5.13 -15.90
C GLY A 42 6.76 4.90 -14.84
N PHE A 43 6.40 4.46 -13.63
CA PHE A 43 7.35 4.18 -12.55
C PHE A 43 7.21 2.78 -11.94
N SER A 44 8.22 2.37 -11.18
CA SER A 44 8.30 1.05 -10.56
C SER A 44 7.20 0.85 -9.51
N GLY A 45 6.79 -0.40 -9.31
CA GLY A 45 5.80 -0.73 -8.28
C GLY A 45 6.31 -0.45 -6.87
N VAL A 46 7.63 -0.48 -6.66
CA VAL A 46 8.25 -0.15 -5.37
C VAL A 46 8.11 1.34 -5.07
N ARG A 47 8.36 2.21 -6.06
CA ARG A 47 8.11 3.65 -5.89
C ARG A 47 6.62 3.89 -5.62
N PHE A 48 5.74 3.15 -6.29
CA PHE A 48 4.31 3.24 -6.04
C PHE A 48 3.93 2.82 -4.61
N ALA A 49 4.41 1.67 -4.16
CA ALA A 49 4.12 1.16 -2.82
C ALA A 49 4.61 2.12 -1.74
N ARG A 50 5.75 2.76 -1.93
CA ARG A 50 6.29 3.78 -1.02
C ARG A 50 5.57 5.13 -1.02
N GLN A 51 4.46 5.29 -1.73
CA GLN A 51 3.67 6.52 -1.65
C GLN A 51 2.87 6.63 -0.35
N HIS A 52 2.65 5.51 0.32
CA HIS A 52 2.02 5.42 1.64
C HIS A 52 2.78 4.37 2.46
N ASN A 53 2.66 4.46 3.79
CA ASN A 53 3.10 3.42 4.69
C ASN A 53 2.07 2.26 4.76
N GLN A 54 2.37 1.24 5.56
CA GLN A 54 1.52 0.05 5.71
C GLN A 54 0.13 0.39 6.27
N ASP A 55 0.09 1.20 7.33
CA ASP A 55 -1.15 1.58 8.02
C ASP A 55 -2.05 2.41 7.10
N GLU A 56 -1.47 3.37 6.38
CA GLU A 56 -2.18 4.19 5.38
C GLU A 56 -2.72 3.34 4.24
N TRP A 57 -1.95 2.36 3.74
CA TRP A 57 -2.45 1.44 2.71
C TRP A 57 -3.59 0.56 3.20
N GLU A 58 -3.54 0.12 4.46
CA GLU A 58 -4.60 -0.67 5.10
C GLU A 58 -5.88 0.16 5.24
N GLU A 59 -5.79 1.38 5.77
CA GLU A 59 -6.91 2.31 5.90
C GLU A 59 -7.56 2.61 4.53
N ILE A 60 -6.76 2.97 3.52
CA ILE A 60 -7.24 3.24 2.15
C ILE A 60 -7.93 2.01 1.53
N TYR A 61 -7.48 0.81 1.88
CA TYR A 61 -8.06 -0.43 1.36
C TYR A 61 -9.37 -0.78 2.05
N ASP A 62 -9.42 -0.65 3.38
CA ASP A 62 -10.59 -0.96 4.19
C ASP A 62 -11.73 0.03 3.95
N ASP A 63 -11.40 1.31 3.68
CA ASP A 63 -12.36 2.33 3.25
C ASP A 63 -12.87 2.12 1.81
N GLY A 64 -12.28 1.17 1.07
CA GLY A 64 -12.62 0.87 -0.32
C GLY A 64 -12.13 1.94 -1.32
N GLU A 65 -11.28 2.86 -0.88
CA GLU A 65 -10.75 3.97 -1.68
C GLU A 65 -9.51 3.58 -2.51
N PHE A 66 -8.95 2.39 -2.29
CA PHE A 66 -7.75 1.92 -2.98
C PHE A 66 -7.74 2.11 -4.51
N PRO A 67 -8.81 1.77 -5.28
CA PRO A 67 -8.82 2.03 -6.72
C PRO A 67 -8.79 3.52 -7.08
N ALA A 68 -9.45 4.36 -6.27
CA ALA A 68 -9.45 5.81 -6.47
C ALA A 68 -8.06 6.38 -6.19
N GLU A 69 -7.42 5.92 -5.12
CA GLU A 69 -6.06 6.33 -4.77
C GLU A 69 -5.03 5.88 -5.82
N MET A 70 -5.16 4.65 -6.34
CA MET A 70 -4.34 4.20 -7.46
C MET A 70 -4.48 5.10 -8.69
N LYS A 71 -5.68 5.63 -8.94
CA LYS A 71 -5.91 6.60 -10.03
C LYS A 71 -5.39 7.99 -9.68
N ARG A 72 -5.44 8.43 -8.42
CA ARG A 72 -4.88 9.70 -7.97
C ARG A 72 -3.36 9.73 -8.19
N ILE A 73 -2.67 8.67 -7.76
CA ILE A 73 -1.22 8.50 -7.95
C ILE A 73 -0.87 8.28 -9.44
N CYS A 74 -1.75 7.58 -10.17
CA CYS A 74 -1.57 7.28 -11.58
C CYS A 74 -2.82 7.65 -12.41
N PRO A 75 -2.96 8.93 -12.82
CA PRO A 75 -4.17 9.43 -13.50
C PRO A 75 -4.51 8.70 -14.81
N LYS A 76 -3.49 8.14 -15.48
CA LYS A 76 -3.63 7.41 -16.74
C LYS A 76 -4.07 5.96 -16.55
N LEU A 77 -4.25 5.48 -15.31
CA LEU A 77 -4.62 4.09 -15.02
C LEU A 77 -6.09 3.81 -15.40
N PRO A 78 -6.35 2.89 -16.35
CA PRO A 78 -7.72 2.50 -16.66
C PRO A 78 -8.24 1.50 -15.61
N LEU A 79 -8.95 2.01 -14.59
CA LEU A 79 -9.55 1.19 -13.52
C LEU A 79 -10.48 0.10 -14.06
N ASN A 80 -11.20 0.40 -15.14
CA ASN A 80 -12.08 -0.55 -15.83
C ASN A 80 -11.35 -1.76 -16.45
N LYS A 81 -10.02 -1.70 -16.65
CA LYS A 81 -9.22 -2.82 -17.15
C LYS A 81 -8.61 -3.68 -16.04
N ILE A 82 -8.80 -3.31 -14.77
CA ILE A 82 -8.34 -4.08 -13.62
C ILE A 82 -9.50 -4.96 -13.13
N LYS A 83 -9.23 -6.27 -13.03
CA LYS A 83 -10.22 -7.23 -12.54
C LYS A 83 -10.43 -7.04 -11.03
N LYS A 84 -11.66 -7.26 -10.55
CA LYS A 84 -11.98 -7.15 -9.12
C LYS A 84 -11.06 -8.03 -8.25
N SER A 85 -10.75 -9.24 -8.71
CA SER A 85 -9.84 -10.18 -8.03
C SER A 85 -8.37 -9.75 -8.01
N TRP A 86 -7.98 -8.75 -8.80
CA TRP A 86 -6.61 -8.24 -8.82
C TRP A 86 -6.36 -7.15 -7.78
N TRP A 87 -7.40 -6.45 -7.32
CA TRP A 87 -7.27 -5.39 -6.33
C TRP A 87 -6.65 -5.90 -5.04
N LYS A 88 -7.12 -7.05 -4.52
CA LYS A 88 -6.53 -7.67 -3.33
C LYS A 88 -5.03 -7.93 -3.49
N HIS A 89 -4.61 -8.48 -4.64
CA HIS A 89 -3.20 -8.74 -4.90
C HIS A 89 -2.37 -7.47 -5.05
N LEU A 90 -2.95 -6.41 -5.65
CA LEU A 90 -2.28 -5.12 -5.76
C LEU A 90 -2.12 -4.46 -4.39
N TYR A 91 -3.15 -4.51 -3.55
CA TYR A 91 -3.12 -4.04 -2.17
C TYR A 91 -2.07 -4.78 -1.35
N GLU A 92 -2.10 -6.12 -1.32
CA GLU A 92 -1.13 -6.91 -0.57
C GLU A 92 0.30 -6.59 -1.02
N PHE A 93 0.51 -6.34 -2.31
CA PHE A 93 1.79 -5.87 -2.82
C PHE A 93 2.17 -4.46 -2.31
N THR A 94 1.25 -3.49 -2.33
CA THR A 94 1.58 -2.12 -1.92
C THR A 94 1.75 -2.01 -0.41
N TYR A 95 0.96 -2.75 0.36
CA TYR A 95 1.12 -2.89 1.82
C TYR A 95 2.49 -3.48 2.16
N GLU A 96 2.85 -4.62 1.55
CA GLU A 96 4.13 -5.29 1.85
C GLU A 96 5.36 -4.41 1.59
N TYR A 97 5.30 -3.59 0.54
CA TYR A 97 6.39 -2.72 0.10
C TYR A 97 6.17 -1.23 0.42
N GLY A 98 5.24 -0.95 1.34
CA GLY A 98 4.95 0.39 1.84
C GLY A 98 6.18 1.07 2.41
N GLU A 99 6.11 2.38 2.60
CA GLU A 99 7.16 3.10 3.30
C GLU A 99 7.36 2.52 4.72
N GLY A 100 8.61 2.24 5.10
CA GLY A 100 8.94 1.56 6.35
C GLY A 100 8.85 0.02 6.32
N GLY A 101 8.35 -0.58 5.23
CA GLY A 101 8.26 -2.04 5.08
C GLY A 101 9.62 -2.74 5.14
N SER A 102 9.70 -3.81 5.94
CA SER A 102 10.93 -4.59 6.19
C SER A 102 11.43 -5.39 4.98
N HIS A 103 10.58 -5.58 3.97
CA HIS A 103 10.94 -6.28 2.74
C HIS A 103 11.29 -5.27 1.65
N VAL A 104 12.57 -4.97 1.45
CA VAL A 104 13.01 -4.40 0.16
C VAL A 104 12.91 -5.53 -0.88
N PRO A 105 12.17 -5.38 -1.99
CA PRO A 105 12.09 -6.43 -2.98
C PRO A 105 13.47 -6.59 -3.58
N LYS A 106 14.02 -7.82 -3.54
CA LYS A 106 15.29 -8.13 -4.20
C LYS A 106 15.13 -7.81 -5.69
N CYS A 107 15.83 -6.77 -6.15
CA CYS A 107 15.89 -6.33 -7.54
C CYS A 107 16.47 -7.42 -8.43
#